data_AF-A0A965EPC5-F1
#
_entry.id   AF-A0A965EPC5-F1
#
_cell.length_a   1.000
_cell.length_b   1.000
_cell.length_c   1.000
_cell.angle_alpha   90.00
_cell.angle_beta   90.00
_cell.angle_gamma   90.00
#
_symmetry.space_group_name_H-M   'P 1'
#
loop_
_entity.id
_entity.type
_entity.pdbx_description
1 polymer ?
#
loop_
_entity_poly.entity_id
_entity_poly.type
_entity_poly.pdbx_seq_one_letter_code
_entity_poly.pdbx_strand_id
1 'polypeptide(L)'
;MASLELKDPNLFREACYINGKWVGADSNQTIDVTNPATGDVLGTVPKMGAHETRAAIEAANEAYPAWRAKTAKERASILRKWFDLMMENQEDLARMMTAEQG
;
A
#
# COMPACT_ATOMS: atom_id res chain seq x y z
N MET A 1 -11.87 -4.42 18.95
CA MET A 1 -11.33 -4.13 17.62
C MET A 1 -11.86 -5.19 16.68
N ALA A 2 -12.59 -4.78 15.64
CA ALA A 2 -13.04 -5.71 14.62
C ALA A 2 -11.78 -6.19 13.86
N SER A 3 -11.31 -7.39 14.18
CA SER A 3 -10.19 -7.99 13.46
C SER A 3 -10.71 -8.43 12.10
N LEU A 4 -10.19 -7.83 11.03
CA LEU A 4 -10.38 -8.32 9.68
C LEU A 4 -9.76 -9.71 9.57
N GLU A 5 -10.58 -10.73 9.37
CA GLU A 5 -10.08 -12.08 9.07
C GLU A 5 -9.59 -12.10 7.63
N LEU A 6 -8.28 -12.05 7.45
CA LEU A 6 -7.60 -12.17 6.15
C LEU A 6 -6.86 -13.50 6.06
N LYS A 7 -6.86 -14.12 4.88
CA LYS A 7 -6.05 -15.31 4.62
C LYS A 7 -4.56 -14.97 4.64
N ASP A 8 -4.16 -13.85 4.02
CA ASP A 8 -2.82 -13.26 4.17
C ASP A 8 -2.87 -11.96 5.00
N PRO A 9 -2.53 -12.02 6.30
CA PRO A 9 -2.52 -10.83 7.15
C PRO A 9 -1.47 -9.80 6.75
N ASN A 10 -0.48 -10.17 5.91
CA ASN A 10 0.55 -9.24 5.44
C ASN A 10 0.04 -8.23 4.40
N LEU A 11 -1.19 -8.40 3.90
CA LEU A 11 -1.83 -7.44 3.01
C LEU A 11 -2.29 -6.19 3.77
N PHE A 12 -2.63 -6.32 5.06
CA PHE A 12 -2.97 -5.19 5.92
C PHE A 12 -1.71 -4.45 6.37
N ARG A 13 -1.61 -3.16 6.06
CA ARG A 13 -0.40 -2.36 6.31
C ARG A 13 -0.75 -1.04 6.97
N GLU A 14 -0.07 -0.77 8.09
CA GLU A 14 -0.09 0.50 8.80
C GLU A 14 1.19 1.32 8.52
N ALA A 15 1.59 1.35 7.25
CA ALA A 15 2.82 1.99 6.77
C ALA A 15 2.67 2.43 5.31
N CYS A 16 3.46 3.41 4.86
CA CYS A 16 3.54 3.78 3.45
C CYS A 16 4.72 3.06 2.77
N TYR A 17 4.65 2.85 1.46
CA TYR A 17 5.71 2.20 0.69
C TYR A 17 6.55 3.22 -0.08
N ILE A 18 7.77 3.48 0.39
CA ILE A 18 8.71 4.44 -0.21
C ILE A 18 10.05 3.75 -0.47
N ASN A 19 10.58 3.89 -1.69
CA ASN A 19 11.88 3.33 -2.11
C ASN A 19 12.06 1.83 -1.75
N GLY A 20 11.03 1.02 -2.01
CA GLY A 20 11.08 -0.42 -1.75
C GLY A 20 10.94 -0.82 -0.28
N LYS A 21 10.55 0.10 0.61
CA LYS A 21 10.45 -0.14 2.06
C LYS A 21 9.11 0.33 2.62
N TRP A 22 8.62 -0.39 3.62
CA TRP A 22 7.50 0.05 4.46
C TRP A 22 8.02 1.00 5.54
N VAL A 23 7.51 2.23 5.58
CA VAL A 23 7.97 3.29 6.47
C VAL A 23 6.80 4.02 7.15
N GLY A 24 7.01 4.45 8.39
CA GLY A 24 6.12 5.38 9.09
C GLY A 24 6.46 6.84 8.79
N ALA A 25 5.65 7.77 9.29
CA ALA A 25 5.91 9.20 9.17
C ALA A 25 7.04 9.62 10.10
N ASP A 26 7.86 10.58 9.69
CA ASP A 26 8.99 11.09 10.49
C ASP A 26 8.49 11.71 11.80
N SER A 27 7.27 12.26 11.78
CA SER A 27 6.59 12.83 12.95
C SER A 27 6.01 11.79 13.91
N ASN A 28 6.01 10.51 13.53
CA ASN A 28 5.25 9.41 14.16
C ASN A 28 3.73 9.65 14.27
N GLN A 29 3.20 10.68 13.60
CA GLN A 29 1.75 10.91 13.56
C GLN A 29 1.06 9.93 12.62
N THR A 30 -0.16 9.56 12.96
CA THR A 30 -1.00 8.68 12.17
C THR A 30 -2.41 9.26 12.00
N ILE A 31 -3.18 8.67 11.09
CA ILE A 31 -4.59 8.95 10.85
C ILE A 31 -5.34 7.62 11.05
N ASP A 32 -6.40 7.64 11.85
CA ASP A 32 -7.25 6.48 12.05
C ASP A 32 -8.08 6.20 10.80
N VAL A 33 -8.17 4.92 10.42
CA VAL A 33 -9.07 4.41 9.38
C VAL A 33 -10.23 3.71 10.07
N THR A 34 -11.45 4.18 9.82
CA THR A 34 -12.67 3.69 10.48
C THR A 34 -13.56 2.93 9.53
N ASN A 35 -14.22 1.88 10.03
CA ASN A 35 -15.28 1.20 9.31
C ASN A 35 -16.53 2.09 9.29
N PRO A 36 -17.05 2.51 8.13
CA PRO A 36 -18.18 3.43 8.05
C PRO A 36 -19.51 2.80 8.49
N ALA A 37 -19.63 1.47 8.48
CA ALA A 37 -20.84 0.77 8.90
C ALA A 37 -20.98 0.64 10.42
N THR A 38 -19.86 0.59 11.15
CA THR A 38 -19.86 0.38 12.62
C THR A 38 -19.27 1.55 13.41
N GLY A 39 -18.44 2.38 12.78
CA GLY A 39 -17.63 3.42 13.43
C GLY A 39 -16.36 2.89 14.11
N ASP A 40 -16.08 1.59 14.04
CA ASP A 40 -14.89 1.01 14.66
C ASP A 40 -13.60 1.42 13.93
N VAL A 41 -12.53 1.68 14.68
CA VAL A 41 -11.19 1.85 14.11
C VAL A 41 -10.66 0.50 13.64
N LEU A 42 -10.31 0.42 12.36
CA LEU A 42 -9.70 -0.77 11.72
C LEU A 42 -8.19 -0.82 11.93
N GLY A 43 -7.55 0.35 11.89
CA GLY A 43 -6.11 0.53 12.00
C GLY A 43 -5.74 1.98 11.69
N THR A 44 -4.47 2.22 11.43
CA THR A 44 -3.93 3.56 11.23
C THR A 44 -3.01 3.65 10.01
N VAL A 45 -2.95 4.82 9.38
CA VAL A 45 -2.00 5.11 8.30
C VAL A 45 -1.09 6.28 8.68
N PRO A 46 0.19 6.29 8.28
CA PRO A 46 1.09 7.40 8.59
C PRO A 46 0.58 8.75 8.04
N LYS A 47 0.65 9.79 8.87
CA LYS A 47 0.37 11.17 8.47
C LYS A 47 1.61 11.81 7.87
N MET A 48 1.93 11.41 6.63
CA MET A 48 3.12 11.87 5.91
C MET A 48 3.11 13.37 5.63
N GLY A 49 4.29 13.97 5.64
CA GLY A 49 4.49 15.39 5.36
C GLY A 49 5.26 15.66 4.06
N ALA A 50 5.71 16.91 3.94
CA ALA A 50 6.45 17.37 2.76
C ALA A 50 7.83 16.72 2.62
N HIS A 51 8.44 16.27 3.72
CA HIS A 51 9.77 15.67 3.70
C HIS A 51 9.71 14.26 3.10
N GLU A 52 8.84 13.40 3.61
CA GLU A 52 8.65 12.03 3.11
C GLU A 52 8.14 12.04 1.65
N THR A 53 7.29 13.02 1.31
CA THR A 53 6.86 13.25 -0.08
C THR A 53 8.04 13.56 -1.00
N ARG A 54 8.98 14.42 -0.56
CA ARG A 54 10.19 14.73 -1.34
C ARG A 54 11.09 13.50 -1.49
N ALA A 55 11.29 12.74 -0.42
CA ALA A 55 12.05 11.49 -0.47
C ALA A 55 11.44 10.47 -1.44
N ALA A 56 10.10 10.38 -1.51
CA ALA A 56 9.42 9.53 -2.48
C ALA A 56 9.63 9.98 -3.93
N ILE A 57 9.61 11.30 -4.19
CA ILE A 57 9.88 11.88 -5.51
C ILE A 57 11.33 11.59 -5.95
N GLU A 58 12.30 11.82 -5.06
CA GLU A 58 13.71 11.57 -5.33
C GLU A 58 13.96 10.09 -5.64
N ALA A 59 13.43 9.17 -4.81
CA ALA A 59 13.54 7.74 -5.05
C ALA A 59 12.89 7.29 -6.37
N ALA A 60 11.73 7.86 -6.73
CA ALA A 60 11.09 7.57 -8.01
C ALA A 60 11.95 8.05 -9.20
N ASN A 61 12.56 9.23 -9.09
CA ASN A 61 13.46 9.77 -10.10
C ASN A 61 14.73 8.91 -10.25
N GLU A 62 15.30 8.43 -9.15
CA GLU A 62 16.45 7.51 -9.15
C GLU A 62 16.13 6.14 -9.76
N ALA A 63 14.92 5.61 -9.52
CA ALA A 63 14.48 4.33 -10.09
C ALA A 63 14.16 4.42 -11.59
N TYR A 64 13.81 5.61 -12.09
CA TYR A 64 13.30 5.80 -13.45
C TYR A 64 14.26 5.35 -14.56
N PRO A 65 15.58 5.68 -14.55
CA PRO A 65 16.52 5.22 -15.57
C PRO A 65 16.55 3.70 -15.75
N ALA A 66 16.57 2.94 -14.66
CA ALA A 66 16.58 1.47 -14.71
C ALA A 66 15.25 0.90 -15.20
N TRP A 67 14.13 1.51 -14.79
CA TRP A 67 12.79 1.09 -15.24
C TRP A 67 12.54 1.38 -16.71
N ARG A 68 12.87 2.59 -17.19
CA ARG A 68 12.67 3.00 -18.58
C ARG A 68 13.55 2.25 -19.57
N ALA A 69 14.73 1.78 -19.12
CA ALA A 69 15.63 0.98 -19.94
C ALA A 69 15.10 -0.42 -20.24
N LYS A 70 14.10 -0.91 -19.48
CA LYS A 70 13.45 -2.20 -19.75
C LYS A 70 12.69 -2.15 -21.07
N THR A 71 12.61 -3.28 -21.75
CA THR A 71 11.74 -3.48 -22.91
C THR A 71 10.26 -3.50 -22.50
N ALA A 72 9.38 -3.31 -23.47
CA ALA A 72 7.93 -3.45 -23.24
C ALA A 72 7.56 -4.84 -22.72
N LYS A 73 8.22 -5.90 -23.23
CA LYS A 73 7.97 -7.29 -22.79
C LYS A 73 8.35 -7.51 -21.33
N GLU A 74 9.51 -7.03 -20.89
CA GLU A 74 9.93 -7.17 -19.49
C GLU A 74 8.98 -6.44 -18.52
N ARG A 75 8.55 -5.22 -18.88
CA ARG A 75 7.55 -4.50 -18.06
C ARG A 75 6.21 -5.22 -18.04
N ALA A 76 5.75 -5.75 -19.19
CA ALA A 76 4.51 -6.50 -19.29
C ALA A 76 4.54 -7.76 -18.42
N SER A 77 5.68 -8.48 -18.38
CA SER A 77 5.83 -9.65 -17.50
C SER A 77 5.73 -9.29 -16.02
N ILE A 78 6.33 -8.17 -15.59
CA ILE A 78 6.24 -7.69 -14.21
C ILE A 78 4.79 -7.30 -13.86
N LEU A 79 4.13 -6.53 -14.73
CA LEU A 79 2.74 -6.11 -14.53
C LEU A 79 1.78 -7.29 -14.55
N ARG A 80 2.02 -8.30 -15.40
CA ARG A 80 1.21 -9.52 -15.44
C ARG A 80 1.32 -10.32 -14.15
N LYS A 81 2.53 -10.47 -13.61
CA LYS A 81 2.74 -11.12 -12.32
C LYS A 81 2.01 -10.37 -11.19
N TRP A 82 2.03 -9.03 -11.22
CA TRP A 82 1.29 -8.24 -10.23
C TRP A 82 -0.23 -8.46 -10.36
N PHE A 83 -0.76 -8.48 -11.59
CA PHE A 83 -2.15 -8.84 -11.84
C PHE A 83 -2.50 -10.22 -11.28
N ASP A 84 -1.69 -11.24 -11.56
CA ASP A 84 -1.96 -12.61 -11.07
C ASP A 84 -1.97 -12.66 -9.54
N LEU A 85 -1.05 -11.93 -8.87
CA LEU A 85 -1.02 -11.79 -7.40
C LEU A 85 -2.27 -11.08 -6.85
N MET A 86 -2.79 -10.06 -7.55
CA MET A 86 -4.04 -9.40 -7.15
C MET A 86 -5.23 -10.36 -7.26
N MET A 87 -5.27 -11.20 -8.30
CA MET A 87 -6.33 -12.19 -8.46
C MET A 87 -6.24 -13.31 -7.42
N GLU A 88 -5.03 -13.75 -7.08
CA GLU A 88 -4.81 -14.75 -6.02
C GLU A 88 -5.30 -14.26 -4.64
N ASN A 89 -5.23 -12.94 -4.40
CA ASN A 89 -5.60 -12.32 -3.13
C ASN A 89 -6.92 -11.52 -3.20
N GLN A 90 -7.74 -11.76 -4.23
CA GLN A 90 -8.94 -10.96 -4.51
C GLN A 90 -9.92 -10.89 -3.33
N GLU A 91 -10.13 -12.00 -2.62
CA GLU A 91 -11.07 -12.06 -1.50
C GLU A 91 -10.60 -11.21 -0.31
N ASP A 92 -9.32 -11.27 0.05
CA ASP A 92 -8.74 -10.46 1.13
C ASP A 92 -8.76 -8.97 0.76
N LEU A 93 -8.41 -8.63 -0.48
CA LEU A 93 -8.51 -7.26 -0.99
C LEU A 93 -9.95 -6.73 -0.95
N ALA A 94 -10.93 -7.56 -1.32
CA ALA A 94 -12.34 -7.18 -1.26
C ALA A 94 -12.82 -6.96 0.19
N ARG A 95 -12.42 -7.81 1.14
CA ARG A 95 -12.73 -7.65 2.57
C ARG A 95 -12.19 -6.34 3.12
N MET A 96 -10.93 -6.00 2.80
CA MET A 96 -10.32 -4.73 3.23
C MET A 96 -11.07 -3.53 2.65
N MET A 97 -11.36 -3.54 1.34
CA MET A 97 -12.08 -2.45 0.67
C MET A 97 -13.47 -2.23 1.26
N THR A 98 -14.25 -3.30 1.47
CA THR A 98 -15.57 -3.22 2.11
C THR A 98 -15.47 -2.71 3.55
N ALA A 99 -14.45 -3.14 4.30
CA ALA A 99 -14.31 -2.68 5.68
C ALA A 99 -13.99 -1.18 5.77
N GLU A 100 -13.10 -0.64 4.92
CA GLU A 100 -12.70 0.77 5.00
C GLU A 100 -13.66 1.74 4.31
N GLN A 101 -14.40 1.29 3.28
CA GLN A 101 -15.23 2.16 2.45
C GLN A 101 -16.74 1.89 2.56
N GLY A 102 -17.16 0.67 2.93
CA GLY A 102 -18.55 0.21 2.92
C GLY A 102 -18.92 -0.47 1.62
#